data_AF-A0A0C1YH25-F1
#
_entry.id   AF-A0A0C1YH25-F1
#
_cell.length_a   1.000
_cell.length_b   1.000
_cell.length_c   1.000
_cell.angle_alpha   90.00
_cell.angle_beta   90.00
_cell.angle_gamma   90.00
#
_symmetry.space_group_name_H-M   'P 1'
#
loop_
_entity.id
_entity.type
_entity.pdbx_description
1 polymer ?
#
loop_
_entity_poly.entity_id
_entity_poly.type
_entity_poly.pdbx_seq_one_letter_code
_entity_poly.pdbx_strand_id
1 'polypeptide(L)'
;MVTSRSKRWNGNFDSLPVEYLKAVMAKMVDYGDRVQFSRVSIGAEPSYQIITSLDKTMAFDRNHHLLRPSEEEFAGANATSVYTLDQVKAAIAGVRTASSVRGARVVRASGTPRTSAARLEEQFAAQRYEYFKNNRQTLPSTISEHSDEITTLMKQGKSVEEAFGEVLKKYF
;
A
#
# COMPACT_ATOMS: atom_id res chain seq x y z
N MET A 1 7.76 -44.62 -7.13
CA MET A 1 8.85 -43.63 -7.09
C MET A 1 8.34 -42.39 -6.39
N VAL A 2 8.85 -42.11 -5.18
CA VAL A 2 8.42 -41.00 -4.32
C VAL A 2 9.01 -39.70 -4.87
N THR A 3 8.19 -38.81 -5.43
CA THR A 3 8.68 -37.48 -5.80
C THR A 3 8.73 -36.63 -4.54
N SER A 4 9.94 -36.39 -4.02
CA SER A 4 10.22 -35.48 -2.90
C SER A 4 9.89 -34.02 -3.26
N ARG A 5 8.59 -33.71 -3.40
CA ARG A 5 8.05 -32.37 -3.56
C ARG A 5 7.45 -31.96 -2.22
N SER A 6 8.10 -31.03 -1.50
CA SER A 6 7.44 -30.05 -0.61
C SER A 6 8.41 -29.55 0.47
N LYS A 7 9.31 -28.65 0.09
CA LYS A 7 9.87 -27.67 1.05
C LYS A 7 9.88 -26.27 0.41
N ARG A 8 8.86 -26.01 -0.41
CA ARG A 8 8.63 -24.72 -1.06
C ARG A 8 7.70 -23.92 -0.18
N TRP A 9 8.04 -22.66 0.06
CA TRP A 9 7.16 -21.75 0.76
C TRP A 9 5.79 -21.69 0.08
N ASN A 10 4.71 -21.76 0.86
CA ASN A 10 3.34 -21.81 0.35
C ASN A 10 2.82 -20.44 -0.13
N GLY A 11 3.66 -19.39 -0.06
CA GLY A 11 3.27 -18.01 -0.38
C GLY A 11 2.48 -17.33 0.72
N ASN A 12 2.35 -17.94 1.91
CA ASN A 12 1.74 -17.31 3.06
C ASN A 12 2.80 -16.61 3.91
N PHE A 13 2.66 -15.30 4.08
CA PHE A 13 3.53 -14.48 4.92
C PHE A 13 3.64 -15.00 6.36
N ASP A 14 2.55 -15.52 6.92
CA ASP A 14 2.52 -16.04 8.30
C ASP A 14 3.28 -17.36 8.49
N SER A 15 3.65 -18.04 7.40
CA SER A 15 4.39 -19.31 7.48
C SER A 15 5.92 -19.13 7.55
N LEU A 16 6.39 -17.88 7.47
CA LEU A 16 7.81 -17.56 7.53
C LEU A 16 8.36 -17.58 8.96
N PRO A 17 9.60 -18.06 9.18
CA PRO A 17 10.19 -18.07 10.50
C PRO A 17 10.42 -16.65 11.02
N VAL A 18 10.15 -16.44 12.31
CA VAL A 18 10.27 -15.13 12.96
C VAL A 18 11.68 -14.57 12.87
N GLU A 19 12.71 -15.42 12.99
CA GLU A 19 14.12 -15.03 12.84
C GLU A 19 14.43 -14.47 11.44
N TYR A 20 13.88 -15.09 10.40
CA TYR A 20 13.98 -14.59 9.04
C TYR A 20 13.25 -13.26 8.88
N LEU A 21 12.03 -13.12 9.43
CA LEU A 21 11.29 -11.85 9.41
C LEU A 21 12.03 -10.72 10.14
N LYS A 22 12.73 -11.01 11.24
CA LYS A 22 13.59 -10.04 11.94
C LYS A 22 14.74 -9.55 11.05
N ALA A 23 15.39 -10.45 10.33
CA ALA A 23 16.46 -10.09 9.39
C ALA A 23 15.93 -9.29 8.18
N VAL A 24 14.76 -9.66 7.64
CA VAL A 24 14.06 -8.86 6.62
C VAL A 24 13.73 -7.47 7.16
N MET A 25 13.19 -7.39 8.38
CA MET A 25 12.86 -6.13 9.04
C MET A 25 14.10 -5.23 9.21
N ALA A 26 15.25 -5.79 9.60
CA ALA A 26 16.50 -5.02 9.68
C ALA A 26 16.85 -4.38 8.33
N LYS A 27 16.75 -5.15 7.22
CA LYS A 27 16.98 -4.63 5.87
C LYS A 27 15.92 -3.60 5.45
N MET A 28 14.67 -3.76 5.84
CA MET A 28 13.64 -2.75 5.59
C MET A 28 13.96 -1.44 6.31
N VAL A 29 14.39 -1.49 7.56
CA VAL A 29 14.81 -0.28 8.29
C VAL A 29 15.97 0.44 7.59
N ASP A 30 16.92 -0.31 7.03
CA ASP A 30 18.09 0.26 6.34
C ASP A 30 17.76 0.85 4.95
N TYR A 31 16.91 0.17 4.17
CA TYR A 31 16.78 0.43 2.73
C TYR A 31 15.37 0.86 2.29
N GLY A 32 14.30 0.49 2.98
CA GLY A 32 12.94 0.78 2.49
C GLY A 32 11.78 0.30 3.37
N ASP A 33 10.68 1.02 3.30
CA ASP A 33 9.50 0.83 4.16
C ASP A 33 8.58 -0.32 3.72
N ARG A 34 8.81 -0.89 2.54
CA ARG A 34 7.94 -1.84 1.87
C ARG A 34 8.73 -3.06 1.39
N VAL A 35 8.13 -4.25 1.49
CA VAL A 35 8.75 -5.52 1.08
C VAL A 35 7.78 -6.35 0.26
N GLN A 36 8.30 -7.11 -0.70
CA GLN A 36 7.54 -8.04 -1.51
C GLN A 36 8.31 -9.35 -1.64
N PHE A 37 7.63 -10.48 -1.47
CA PHE A 37 8.26 -11.80 -1.51
C PHE A 37 8.03 -12.47 -2.87
N SER A 38 9.00 -13.24 -3.33
CA SER A 38 8.83 -14.09 -4.50
C SER A 38 8.16 -15.41 -4.10
N ARG A 39 7.14 -15.78 -4.86
CA ARG A 39 6.46 -17.09 -4.77
C ARG A 39 7.23 -18.16 -5.51
N VAL A 40 8.15 -17.78 -6.40
CA VAL A 40 9.02 -18.69 -7.18
C VAL A 40 10.23 -19.08 -6.34
N SER A 41 10.01 -19.40 -5.07
CA SER A 41 11.09 -19.84 -4.20
C SER A 41 11.38 -21.33 -4.41
N ILE A 42 12.67 -21.66 -4.47
CA ILE A 42 13.15 -23.04 -4.53
C ILE A 42 13.27 -23.65 -3.12
N GLY A 43 13.18 -22.83 -2.06
CA GLY A 43 13.35 -23.24 -0.66
C GLY A 43 12.18 -22.91 0.26
N ALA A 44 12.39 -23.18 1.55
CA ALA A 44 11.43 -22.88 2.62
C ALA A 44 11.31 -21.36 2.88
N GLU A 45 12.37 -20.63 2.55
CA GLU A 45 12.48 -19.19 2.67
C GLU A 45 12.49 -18.58 1.26
N PRO A 46 11.61 -17.62 0.97
CA PRO A 46 11.57 -16.95 -0.31
C PRO A 46 12.69 -15.92 -0.47
N SER A 47 12.99 -15.59 -1.72
CA SER A 47 13.67 -14.33 -2.04
C SER A 47 12.69 -13.18 -1.80
N TYR A 48 13.19 -11.99 -1.46
CA TYR A 48 12.37 -10.82 -1.21
C TYR A 48 12.96 -9.59 -1.85
N GLN A 49 12.13 -8.61 -2.17
CA GLN A 49 12.57 -7.31 -2.63
C GLN A 49 12.04 -6.22 -1.72
N ILE A 50 12.92 -5.30 -1.38
CA ILE A 50 12.59 -4.10 -0.63
C ILE A 50 12.33 -2.99 -1.62
N ILE A 51 11.19 -2.33 -1.46
CA ILE A 51 10.79 -1.16 -2.22
C ILE A 51 11.13 0.05 -1.35
N THR A 52 12.04 0.87 -1.83
CA THR A 52 12.46 2.11 -1.18
C THR A 52 11.35 3.17 -1.24
N SER A 53 11.53 4.24 -0.47
CA SER A 53 10.64 5.40 -0.54
C SER A 53 10.63 6.06 -1.92
N LEU A 54 11.70 5.91 -2.71
CA LEU A 54 11.82 6.42 -4.08
C LEU A 54 11.26 5.45 -5.14
N ASP A 55 10.50 4.44 -4.72
CA ASP A 55 9.96 3.34 -5.55
C ASP A 55 11.02 2.53 -6.31
N LYS A 56 12.29 2.67 -5.92
CA LYS A 56 13.38 1.79 -6.39
C LYS A 56 13.34 0.48 -5.63
N THR A 57 13.60 -0.64 -6.31
CA THR A 57 13.60 -1.97 -5.72
C THR A 57 15.02 -2.51 -5.49
N MET A 58 15.21 -3.25 -4.40
CA MET A 58 16.42 -4.00 -4.09
C MET A 58 16.03 -5.42 -3.69
N ALA A 59 16.41 -6.41 -4.48
CA ALA A 59 16.13 -7.80 -4.15
C ALA A 59 17.25 -8.40 -3.30
N PHE A 60 16.83 -9.34 -2.46
CA PHE A 60 17.65 -10.11 -1.56
C PHE A 60 17.28 -11.58 -1.68
N ASP A 61 18.28 -12.44 -1.58
CA ASP A 61 18.06 -13.88 -1.52
C ASP A 61 17.64 -14.32 -0.11
N ARG A 62 17.45 -15.64 0.06
CA ARG A 62 17.16 -16.25 1.36
C ARG A 62 18.22 -15.98 2.45
N ASN A 63 19.47 -15.70 2.06
CA ASN A 63 20.56 -15.41 2.97
C ASN A 63 20.68 -13.91 3.27
N HIS A 64 19.71 -13.09 2.87
CA HIS A 64 19.72 -11.64 3.00
C HIS A 64 20.88 -10.96 2.24
N HIS A 65 21.42 -11.63 1.23
CA HIS A 65 22.43 -11.08 0.33
C HIS A 65 21.75 -10.41 -0.85
N LEU A 66 22.36 -9.34 -1.35
CA LEU A 66 21.84 -8.61 -2.49
C LEU A 66 21.78 -9.54 -3.71
N LEU A 67 20.57 -9.75 -4.22
CA LEU A 67 20.30 -10.54 -5.40
C LEU A 67 19.96 -9.59 -6.55
N ARG A 68 20.46 -9.88 -7.75
CA ARG A 68 19.92 -9.26 -8.96
C ARG A 68 18.77 -10.13 -9.45
N PRO A 69 17.52 -9.71 -9.23
CA PRO A 69 16.39 -10.53 -9.61
C PRO A 69 16.22 -10.48 -11.13
N SER A 70 15.72 -11.57 -11.71
CA SER A 70 15.19 -11.53 -13.07
C SER A 70 13.87 -10.76 -13.07
N GLU A 71 13.57 -10.00 -14.14
CA GLU A 71 12.35 -9.18 -14.21
C GLU A 71 11.05 -9.98 -13.97
N GLU A 72 11.05 -11.29 -14.24
CA GLU A 72 9.90 -12.19 -14.09
C GLU A 72 9.73 -12.76 -12.68
N GLU A 73 10.73 -12.66 -11.81
CA GLU A 73 10.77 -13.34 -10.51
C GLU A 73 9.89 -12.64 -9.45
N PHE A 74 9.65 -11.34 -9.64
CA PHE A 74 8.80 -10.50 -8.80
C PHE A 74 7.63 -9.85 -9.57
N ALA A 75 7.31 -10.38 -10.76
CA ALA A 75 6.23 -9.87 -11.61
C ALA A 75 4.95 -10.70 -11.53
N GLY A 76 3.79 -10.03 -11.52
CA GLY A 76 2.47 -10.66 -11.67
C GLY A 76 2.17 -11.76 -10.65
N ALA A 77 1.87 -12.96 -11.13
CA ALA A 77 1.48 -14.11 -10.30
C ALA A 77 2.63 -14.72 -9.49
N ASN A 78 3.87 -14.35 -9.80
CA ASN A 78 5.10 -14.86 -9.17
C ASN A 78 5.49 -14.10 -7.91
N ALA A 79 4.82 -12.99 -7.60
CA ALA A 79 5.09 -12.19 -6.41
C ALA A 79 3.92 -12.19 -5.44
N THR A 80 4.22 -12.00 -4.16
CA THR A 80 3.19 -11.72 -3.16
C THR A 80 2.72 -10.27 -3.24
N SER A 81 1.70 -9.95 -2.45
CA SER A 81 1.36 -8.57 -2.13
C SER A 81 2.54 -7.85 -1.48
N VAL A 82 2.57 -6.53 -1.61
CA VAL A 82 3.55 -5.68 -0.92
C VAL A 82 3.14 -5.54 0.53
N TYR A 83 4.04 -5.91 1.43
CA TYR A 83 3.88 -5.79 2.87
C TYR A 83 4.63 -4.56 3.40
N THR A 84 4.02 -3.86 4.34
CA THR A 84 4.67 -2.72 5.02
C THR A 84 5.48 -3.19 6.22
N LEU A 85 6.44 -2.37 6.64
CA LEU A 85 7.26 -2.63 7.83
C LEU A 85 6.40 -2.93 9.07
N ASP A 86 5.27 -2.24 9.24
CA ASP A 86 4.33 -2.49 10.34
C ASP A 86 3.65 -3.86 10.27
N GLN A 87 3.34 -4.36 9.07
CA GLN A 87 2.81 -5.72 8.89
C GLN A 87 3.85 -6.78 9.22
N VAL A 88 5.13 -6.52 8.89
CA VAL A 88 6.24 -7.39 9.29
C VAL A 88 6.43 -7.42 10.79
N LYS A 89 6.37 -6.25 11.45
CA LYS A 89 6.37 -6.15 12.91
C LYS A 89 5.20 -6.88 13.55
N ALA A 90 4.00 -6.76 12.98
CA ALA A 90 2.81 -7.45 13.48
C ALA A 90 2.95 -8.97 13.40
N ALA A 91 3.50 -9.50 12.30
CA ALA A 91 3.79 -10.93 12.16
C ALA A 91 4.89 -11.42 13.11
N ILE A 92 5.96 -10.64 13.31
CA ILE A 92 7.00 -10.94 14.31
C ILE A 92 6.39 -10.98 15.73
N ALA A 93 5.45 -10.07 16.03
CA ALA A 93 4.77 -10.01 17.32
C ALA A 93 3.71 -11.12 17.52
N GLY A 94 3.50 -11.99 16.52
CA GLY A 94 2.47 -13.04 16.57
C GLY A 94 1.04 -12.49 16.59
N VAL A 95 0.87 -11.20 16.32
CA VAL A 95 -0.43 -10.54 16.25
C VAL A 95 -0.99 -10.86 14.87
N ARG A 96 -1.94 -11.80 14.84
CA ARG A 96 -2.69 -12.15 13.64
C ARG A 96 -3.49 -10.94 13.15
N THR A 97 -2.86 -10.08 12.36
CA THR A 97 -3.59 -9.13 11.52
C THR A 97 -4.26 -9.95 10.43
N ALA A 98 -5.52 -10.31 10.65
CA ALA A 98 -6.39 -10.87 9.63
C ALA A 98 -6.59 -9.84 8.52
N SER A 99 -5.63 -9.76 7.62
CA SER A 99 -5.68 -8.89 6.44
C SER A 99 -5.74 -9.78 5.21
N SER A 100 -6.81 -10.56 5.11
CA SER A 100 -7.32 -10.95 3.80
C SER A 100 -8.02 -9.73 3.23
N VAL A 101 -7.32 -8.93 2.42
CA VAL A 101 -7.99 -8.07 1.46
C VAL A 101 -7.22 -8.06 0.15
N ARG A 102 -7.96 -8.51 -0.87
CA ARG A 102 -7.74 -8.39 -2.30
C ARG A 102 -7.12 -7.04 -2.66
N GLY A 103 -6.23 -7.06 -3.66
CA GLY A 103 -5.34 -5.95 -3.99
C GLY A 103 -6.00 -4.59 -4.14
N ALA A 104 -5.27 -3.56 -3.72
CA ALA A 104 -5.24 -2.24 -4.35
C ALA A 104 -4.22 -1.35 -3.61
N ARG A 105 -3.32 -0.75 -4.41
CA ARG A 105 -2.72 0.59 -4.29
C ARG A 105 -2.11 1.06 -2.94
N VAL A 106 -0.81 1.33 -3.04
CA VAL A 106 0.08 2.27 -2.32
C VAL A 106 -0.63 3.46 -1.62
N VAL A 107 -0.20 3.85 -0.40
CA VAL A 107 0.27 5.21 0.02
C VAL A 107 0.53 5.25 1.57
N ARG A 108 1.55 6.04 1.93
CA ARG A 108 2.20 6.31 3.23
C ARG A 108 1.32 6.92 4.35
N ALA A 109 1.89 6.85 5.57
CA ALA A 109 1.92 7.86 6.65
C ALA A 109 1.09 7.58 7.93
N SER A 110 1.86 7.32 9.00
CA SER A 110 1.70 7.70 10.41
C SER A 110 0.43 8.42 10.86
N GLY A 111 -0.18 7.90 11.92
CA GLY A 111 -1.09 8.65 12.77
C GLY A 111 -2.19 7.76 13.36
N THR A 112 -2.25 7.74 14.69
CA THR A 112 -3.33 7.32 15.61
C THR A 112 -4.62 6.85 14.94
N PRO A 113 -5.24 5.71 15.36
CA PRO A 113 -6.42 5.17 14.69
C PRO A 113 -7.61 6.11 14.88
N ARG A 114 -7.71 7.11 13.99
CA ARG A 114 -8.93 7.85 13.75
C ARG A 114 -9.90 6.87 13.11
N THR A 115 -11.02 6.70 13.78
CA THR A 115 -12.19 5.95 13.33
C THR A 115 -12.41 6.16 11.83
N SER A 116 -12.70 5.09 11.08
CA SER A 116 -12.82 5.04 9.62
C SER A 116 -13.57 6.22 8.97
N ALA A 117 -14.57 6.79 9.66
CA ALA A 117 -15.29 7.99 9.21
C ALA A 117 -14.40 9.25 9.10
N ALA A 118 -13.51 9.48 10.05
CA ALA A 118 -12.64 10.67 10.06
C ALA A 118 -11.55 10.59 8.98
N ARG A 119 -11.09 9.38 8.62
CA ARG A 119 -10.17 9.20 7.49
C ARG A 119 -10.81 9.52 6.14
N LEU A 120 -12.10 9.21 5.98
CA LEU A 120 -12.83 9.54 4.75
C LEU A 120 -13.06 11.05 4.62
N GLU A 121 -13.40 11.74 5.72
CA GLU A 121 -13.55 13.19 5.71
C GLU A 121 -12.24 13.92 5.40
N GLU A 122 -11.12 13.45 5.94
CA GLU A 122 -9.79 14.02 5.68
C GLU A 122 -9.35 13.78 4.22
N GLN A 123 -9.70 12.64 3.63
CA GLN A 123 -9.50 12.38 2.19
C GLN A 123 -10.34 13.31 1.31
N PHE A 124 -11.61 13.51 1.64
CA PHE A 124 -12.47 14.43 0.87
C PHE A 124 -11.97 15.87 0.97
N ALA A 125 -11.54 16.32 2.14
CA ALA A 125 -10.96 17.65 2.32
C ALA A 125 -9.66 17.83 1.50
N ALA A 126 -8.78 16.83 1.52
CA ALA A 126 -7.55 16.84 0.73
C ALA A 126 -7.84 16.91 -0.78
N GLN A 127 -8.73 16.06 -1.28
CA GLN A 127 -9.12 16.02 -2.69
C GLN A 127 -9.77 17.33 -3.15
N ARG A 128 -10.62 17.93 -2.32
CA ARG A 128 -11.22 19.24 -2.59
C ARG A 128 -10.18 20.34 -2.68
N TYR A 129 -9.22 20.36 -1.76
CA TYR A 129 -8.17 21.36 -1.75
C TYR A 129 -7.25 21.25 -2.97
N GLU A 130 -6.88 20.03 -3.36
CA GLU A 130 -6.09 19.80 -4.57
C GLU A 130 -6.81 20.27 -5.82
N TYR A 131 -8.11 19.95 -5.95
CA TYR A 131 -8.89 20.38 -7.10
C TYR A 131 -9.06 21.90 -7.15
N PHE A 132 -9.37 22.53 -6.01
CA PHE A 132 -9.48 23.99 -5.92
C PHE A 132 -8.16 24.69 -6.22
N LYS A 133 -7.03 24.16 -5.74
CA LYS A 133 -5.70 24.69 -6.02
C LYS A 133 -5.35 24.63 -7.50
N ASN A 134 -5.63 23.50 -8.16
CA ASN A 134 -5.34 23.29 -9.58
C ASN A 134 -6.29 24.09 -10.49
N ASN A 135 -7.53 24.31 -10.06
CA ASN A 135 -8.57 24.99 -10.83
C ASN A 135 -8.89 26.40 -10.31
N ARG A 136 -7.98 27.00 -9.53
CA ARG A 136 -8.20 28.31 -8.90
C ARG A 136 -8.48 29.43 -9.92
N GLN A 137 -8.00 29.28 -11.15
CA GLN A 137 -8.21 30.24 -12.23
C GLN A 137 -9.55 30.06 -12.95
N THR A 138 -10.16 28.88 -12.86
CA THR A 138 -11.43 28.53 -13.54
C THR A 138 -12.62 28.51 -12.58
N LEU A 139 -12.36 28.51 -11.26
CA LEU A 139 -13.39 28.49 -10.23
C LEU A 139 -13.65 29.89 -9.65
N PRO A 140 -14.92 30.27 -9.42
CA PRO A 140 -15.28 31.50 -8.72
C PRO A 140 -14.75 31.49 -7.28
N SER A 141 -14.28 32.63 -6.77
CA SER A 141 -13.81 32.77 -5.39
C SER A 141 -14.90 32.44 -4.35
N THR A 142 -16.16 32.66 -4.70
CA THR A 142 -17.36 32.36 -3.90
C THR A 142 -17.73 30.87 -3.88
N ILE A 143 -17.10 30.01 -4.70
CA ILE A 143 -17.32 28.55 -4.64
C ILE A 143 -16.91 27.96 -3.28
N SER A 144 -16.00 28.65 -2.58
CA SER A 144 -15.56 28.27 -1.23
C SER A 144 -16.69 28.36 -0.19
N GLU A 145 -17.73 29.15 -0.43
CA GLU A 145 -18.92 29.23 0.43
C GLU A 145 -19.81 27.99 0.29
N HIS A 146 -19.80 27.35 -0.88
CA HIS A 146 -20.55 26.12 -1.17
C HIS A 146 -19.76 24.84 -0.86
N SER A 147 -18.68 24.98 -0.08
CA SER A 147 -17.84 23.89 0.40
C SER A 147 -18.62 22.70 0.95
N ASP A 148 -19.63 22.97 1.76
CA ASP A 148 -20.37 21.94 2.48
C ASP A 148 -21.29 21.14 1.55
N GLU A 149 -21.87 21.79 0.54
CA GLU A 149 -22.62 21.11 -0.53
C GLU A 149 -21.71 20.20 -1.35
N ILE A 150 -20.50 20.67 -1.70
CA ILE A 150 -19.50 19.85 -2.42
C ILE A 150 -19.13 18.61 -1.60
N THR A 151 -18.84 18.77 -0.31
CA THR A 151 -18.56 17.63 0.58
C THR A 151 -19.74 16.67 0.65
N THR A 152 -20.97 17.18 0.65
CA THR A 152 -22.19 16.35 0.71
C THR A 152 -22.35 15.52 -0.56
N LEU A 153 -22.10 16.11 -1.73
CA LEU A 153 -22.12 15.41 -3.01
C LEU A 153 -21.02 14.35 -3.10
N MET A 154 -19.83 14.64 -2.56
CA MET A 154 -18.73 13.66 -2.48
C MET A 154 -19.04 12.52 -1.50
N LYS A 155 -19.71 12.82 -0.37
CA LYS A 155 -20.21 11.80 0.57
C LYS A 155 -21.29 10.91 -0.08
N GLN A 156 -22.05 11.42 -1.04
CA GLN A 156 -23.01 10.66 -1.84
C GLN A 156 -22.34 9.80 -2.94
N GLY A 157 -21.02 9.86 -3.09
CA GLY A 157 -20.25 9.02 -4.00
C GLY A 157 -19.89 9.68 -5.34
N LYS A 158 -20.16 10.97 -5.53
CA LYS A 158 -19.75 11.71 -6.73
C LYS A 158 -18.27 12.08 -6.67
N SER A 159 -17.63 12.15 -7.83
CA SER A 159 -16.24 12.60 -7.92
C SER A 159 -16.13 14.10 -7.58
N VAL A 160 -14.92 14.55 -7.20
CA VAL A 160 -14.67 15.97 -6.89
C VAL A 160 -15.04 16.86 -8.08
N GLU A 161 -14.66 16.47 -9.29
CA GLU A 161 -14.95 17.19 -10.53
C GLU A 161 -16.46 17.35 -10.77
N GLU A 162 -17.23 16.26 -10.61
CA GLU A 162 -18.68 16.30 -10.75
C GLU A 162 -19.34 17.12 -9.64
N ALA A 163 -18.86 17.02 -8.41
CA ALA A 163 -19.39 17.78 -7.28
C ALA A 163 -19.16 19.28 -7.45
N PHE A 164 -17.97 19.69 -7.88
CA PHE A 164 -17.69 21.10 -8.23
C PHE A 164 -18.51 21.53 -9.45
N GLY A 165 -18.63 20.68 -10.48
CA GLY A 165 -19.42 20.97 -11.68
C GLY A 165 -20.91 21.16 -11.42
N GLU A 166 -21.49 20.38 -10.51
CA GLU A 166 -22.89 20.53 -10.11
C GLU A 166 -23.14 21.81 -9.32
N VAL A 167 -22.25 22.14 -8.40
CA VAL A 167 -22.35 23.39 -7.62
C VAL A 167 -22.15 24.60 -8.54
N LEU A 168 -21.21 24.53 -9.48
CA LEU A 168 -21.06 25.56 -10.51
C LEU A 168 -22.35 25.73 -11.29
N LYS A 169 -22.88 24.68 -11.93
CA LYS A 169 -24.13 24.74 -12.70
C LYS A 169 -25.34 25.26 -11.91
N LYS A 170 -25.35 25.08 -10.60
CA LYS A 170 -26.47 25.46 -9.72
C LYS A 170 -26.40 26.92 -9.27
N TYR A 171 -25.20 27.50 -9.15
CA TYR A 171 -25.01 28.84 -8.57
C TYR A 171 -24.26 29.83 -9.48
N PHE A 172 -23.70 29.38 -10.61
CA PHE A 172 -22.92 30.18 -11.57
C PHE A 172 -23.27 29.81 -13.03
#